data_AF-A0A940V2T3-F1
#
_entry.id   AF-A0A940V2T3-F1
#
_cell.length_a   1.000
_cell.length_b   1.000
_cell.length_c   1.000
_cell.angle_alpha   90.00
_cell.angle_beta   90.00
_cell.angle_gamma   90.00
#
_symmetry.space_group_name_H-M   'P 1'
#
loop_
_entity.id
_entity.type
_entity.pdbx_description
1 polymer ?
#
loop_
_entity_poly.entity_id
_entity_poly.type
_entity_poly.pdbx_seq_one_letter_code
_entity_poly.pdbx_strand_id
1 'polypeptide(L)'
;SSLGKGYFSKYLQNTCEVTEKLRRYYENDLNKKRAEALRKLHKETGYSISQLVLAWLSHQPMPVYPVVAFSRNEQLNDAVEAAGINLSLPMIELLNAGEPW
;
A
#
# COMPACT_ATOMS: atom_id res chain seq x y z
N SER A 1 -5.13 11.80 1.97
CA SER A 1 -4.95 10.36 1.75
C SER A 1 -6.11 9.59 2.37
N SER A 2 -6.88 8.84 1.57
CA SER A 2 -7.92 7.92 2.04
C SER A 2 -7.70 6.45 1.64
N LEU A 3 -6.44 5.98 1.60
CA LEU A 3 -6.10 4.55 1.58
C LEU A 3 -5.73 4.13 3.00
N GLY A 4 -6.71 3.74 3.82
CA GLY A 4 -6.46 3.46 5.25
C GLY A 4 -5.80 4.63 5.98
N LYS A 5 -6.20 5.87 5.64
CA LYS A 5 -5.60 7.14 6.12
C LYS A 5 -4.08 7.29 5.84
N GLY A 6 -3.56 6.55 4.86
CA GLY A 6 -2.15 6.57 4.48
C GLY A 6 -1.25 5.90 5.50
N TYR A 7 -1.76 4.89 6.23
CA TYR A 7 -1.03 4.23 7.31
C TYR A 7 0.37 3.76 6.87
N PHE A 8 0.49 2.99 5.78
CA PHE A 8 1.78 2.46 5.33
C PHE A 8 2.78 3.56 4.93
N SER A 9 2.33 4.58 4.20
CA SER A 9 3.18 5.71 3.83
C SER A 9 3.72 6.43 5.08
N LYS A 10 2.86 6.69 6.08
CA LYS A 10 3.26 7.33 7.33
C LYS A 10 4.15 6.46 8.20
N TYR A 11 3.83 5.17 8.29
CA TYR A 11 4.61 4.18 9.03
C TYR A 11 6.04 4.08 8.50
N LEU A 12 6.21 4.00 7.17
CA LEU A 12 7.52 3.84 6.54
C LEU A 12 8.35 5.12 6.50
N GLN A 13 7.71 6.30 6.47
CA GLN A 13 8.40 7.58 6.58
C GLN A 13 8.85 7.89 8.02
N ASN A 14 8.52 7.02 8.98
CA ASN A 14 8.77 7.19 10.41
C ASN A 14 8.32 8.56 10.93
N THR A 15 7.25 9.12 10.34
CA THR A 15 6.75 10.42 10.74
C THR A 15 5.95 10.26 12.03
N CYS A 16 6.09 11.23 12.95
CA CYS A 16 5.31 11.34 14.18
C CYS A 16 3.79 11.48 13.95
N GLU A 17 3.31 11.32 12.70
CA GLU A 17 1.94 11.51 12.25
C GLU A 17 1.04 10.27 12.34
N VAL A 18 1.58 9.10 12.74
CA VAL A 18 0.73 7.95 13.05
C VAL A 18 0.12 8.19 14.43
N THR A 19 -1.12 8.68 14.47
CA THR A 19 -1.85 8.89 15.73
C THR A 19 -2.03 7.57 16.47
N GLU A 20 -2.14 7.62 17.80
CA GLU A 20 -2.40 6.42 18.62
C GLU A 20 -3.65 5.66 18.14
N LYS A 21 -4.70 6.40 17.75
CA LYS A 21 -5.91 5.82 17.15
C LYS A 21 -5.59 5.02 15.90
N LEU A 22 -4.70 5.52 15.02
CA LEU A 22 -4.32 4.81 13.80
C LEU A 22 -3.49 3.55 14.09
N ARG A 23 -2.58 3.63 15.07
CA ARG A 23 -1.84 2.46 15.56
C ARG A 23 -2.77 1.38 16.06
N ARG A 24 -3.76 1.71 16.89
CA ARG A 24 -4.73 0.73 17.41
C ARG A 24 -5.50 -0.03 16.32
N TYR A 25 -5.77 0.59 15.17
CA TYR A 25 -6.50 -0.06 14.08
C TYR A 25 -5.62 -0.88 13.14
N TYR A 26 -4.38 -0.43 12.88
CA TYR A 26 -3.56 -0.97 11.80
C TYR A 26 -2.24 -1.57 12.25
N GLU A 27 -1.79 -1.33 13.48
CA GLU A 27 -0.53 -1.86 13.97
C GLU A 27 -0.72 -3.30 14.46
N ASN A 28 -0.19 -4.24 13.70
CA ASN A 28 -0.13 -5.65 14.02
C ASN A 28 1.04 -6.28 13.24
N ASP A 29 1.42 -7.50 13.58
CA ASP A 29 2.60 -8.14 12.99
C ASP A 29 2.44 -8.43 11.50
N LEU A 30 1.21 -8.66 11.03
CA LEU A 30 0.92 -8.81 9.61
C LEU A 30 1.21 -7.51 8.84
N ASN A 31 0.72 -6.38 9.32
CA ASN A 31 0.94 -5.09 8.69
C ASN A 31 2.42 -4.64 8.80
N LYS A 32 3.17 -5.05 9.83
CA LYS A 32 4.62 -4.85 9.87
C LYS A 32 5.32 -5.60 8.74
N LYS A 33 5.00 -6.88 8.53
CA LYS A 33 5.55 -7.68 7.40
C LYS A 33 5.20 -7.07 6.05
N ARG A 34 3.95 -6.64 5.86
CA ARG A 34 3.51 -5.94 4.64
C ARG A 34 4.23 -4.62 4.43
N ALA A 35 4.48 -3.85 5.48
CA ALA A 35 5.24 -2.62 5.39
C ALA A 35 6.69 -2.88 4.93
N GLU A 36 7.33 -3.94 5.42
CA GLU A 36 8.66 -4.33 4.97
C GLU A 36 8.70 -4.77 3.51
N ALA A 37 7.70 -5.56 3.08
CA ALA A 37 7.51 -5.94 1.68
C ALA A 37 7.34 -4.69 0.78
N LEU A 38 6.46 -3.76 1.17
CA LEU A 38 6.25 -2.50 0.47
C LEU A 38 7.52 -1.66 0.40
N ARG A 39 8.29 -1.57 1.50
CA ARG A 39 9.58 -0.85 1.54
C ARG A 39 10.60 -1.47 0.57
N LYS A 40 10.65 -2.80 0.50
CA LYS A 40 11.55 -3.51 -0.42
C LYS A 40 11.18 -3.20 -1.87
N LEU A 41 9.91 -3.40 -2.24
CA LEU A 41 9.43 -3.14 -3.60
C LEU A 41 9.58 -1.68 -4.01
N HIS A 42 9.27 -0.74 -3.11
CA HIS A 42 9.50 0.69 -3.35
C HIS A 42 10.95 0.99 -3.74
N LYS A 43 11.92 0.40 -3.03
CA LYS A 43 13.35 0.57 -3.34
C LYS A 43 13.76 -0.09 -4.66
N GLU A 44 13.16 -1.22 -5.00
CA GLU A 44 13.50 -1.99 -6.21
C GLU A 44 12.88 -1.40 -7.47
N THR A 45 11.63 -0.90 -7.40
CA THR A 45 10.88 -0.44 -8.58
C THR A 45 10.75 1.07 -8.69
N GLY A 46 10.95 1.81 -7.59
CA GLY A 46 10.70 3.26 -7.52
C GLY A 46 9.23 3.65 -7.38
N TYR A 47 8.29 2.70 -7.44
CA TYR A 47 6.85 3.00 -7.28
C TYR A 47 6.54 3.51 -5.88
N SER A 48 5.61 4.45 -5.77
CA SER A 48 5.14 4.97 -4.49
C SER A 48 4.44 3.87 -3.67
N ILE A 49 4.42 4.02 -2.34
CA ILE A 49 3.72 3.06 -1.46
C ILE A 49 2.23 2.99 -1.82
N SER A 50 1.62 4.13 -2.17
CA SER A 50 0.21 4.19 -2.59
C SER A 50 -0.01 3.45 -3.90
N GLN A 51 0.90 3.62 -4.87
CA GLN A 51 0.88 2.93 -6.16
C GLN A 51 0.94 1.41 -5.97
N LEU A 52 1.88 0.92 -5.17
CA LEU A 52 2.02 -0.52 -4.90
C LEU A 52 0.78 -1.12 -4.24
N VAL A 53 0.18 -0.42 -3.27
CA VAL A 53 -1.05 -0.87 -2.59
C VAL A 53 -2.23 -0.94 -3.56
N LEU A 54 -2.40 0.07 -4.40
CA LEU A 54 -3.48 0.11 -5.39
C LEU A 54 -3.30 -0.93 -6.49
N ALA A 55 -2.09 -1.06 -7.01
CA ALA A 55 -1.75 -2.09 -7.98
C ALA A 55 -2.04 -3.49 -7.40
N TRP A 56 -1.68 -3.75 -6.14
CA TRP A 56 -1.97 -5.03 -5.49
C TRP A 56 -3.47 -5.31 -5.39
N LEU A 57 -4.29 -4.31 -5.05
CA LEU A 57 -5.75 -4.48 -5.03
C LEU A 57 -6.29 -4.88 -6.41
N SER A 58 -5.75 -4.32 -7.49
CA SER A 58 -6.17 -4.67 -8.86
C SER A 58 -5.73 -6.07 -9.32
N HIS A 59 -4.80 -6.73 -8.61
CA HIS A 59 -4.30 -8.06 -8.94
C HIS A 59 -4.92 -9.18 -8.09
N GLN A 60 -6.00 -8.89 -7.36
CA GLN A 60 -6.70 -9.91 -6.57
C GLN A 60 -7.46 -10.91 -7.46
N PRO A 61 -7.72 -12.14 -6.99
CA PRO A 61 -8.43 -13.16 -7.76
C PRO A 61 -9.85 -12.75 -8.19
N MET A 62 -10.49 -11.89 -7.40
CA MET A 62 -11.78 -11.27 -7.74
C MET A 62 -11.55 -9.88 -8.34
N PRO A 63 -12.37 -9.44 -9.31
CA PRO A 63 -12.31 -8.07 -9.79
C PRO A 63 -12.53 -7.07 -8.66
N VAL A 64 -11.49 -6.33 -8.28
CA VAL A 64 -11.53 -5.28 -7.26
C VAL A 64 -11.40 -3.91 -7.92
N TYR A 65 -12.35 -3.04 -7.63
CA TYR A 65 -12.35 -1.64 -8.07
C TYR A 65 -12.16 -0.74 -6.85
N PRO A 66 -10.92 -0.33 -6.53
CA PRO A 66 -10.66 0.44 -5.32
C PRO A 66 -11.30 1.83 -5.39
N VAL A 67 -12.18 2.13 -4.43
CA VAL A 67 -12.74 3.48 -4.27
C VAL A 67 -11.81 4.30 -3.38
N VAL A 68 -11.30 5.40 -3.93
CA VAL A 68 -10.22 6.18 -3.34
C VAL A 68 -10.54 7.67 -3.38
N ALA A 69 -10.14 8.39 -2.33
CA ALA A 69 -10.30 9.83 -2.20
C ALA A 69 -8.96 10.50 -1.92
N PHE A 70 -8.79 11.65 -2.56
CA PHE A 70 -7.56 12.41 -2.56
C PHE A 70 -7.84 13.84 -2.13
N SER A 71 -6.85 14.45 -1.49
CA SER A 71 -6.92 15.86 -1.08
C SER A 71 -5.89 16.72 -1.82
N ARG A 72 -5.10 16.11 -2.72
CA ARG A 72 -4.03 16.75 -3.50
C ARG A 72 -3.91 16.06 -4.86
N ASN A 73 -3.47 16.80 -5.88
CA ASN A 73 -3.35 16.30 -7.24
C ASN A 73 -2.27 15.21 -7.37
N GLU A 74 -1.19 15.29 -6.61
CA GLU A 74 -0.13 14.26 -6.66
C GLU A 74 -0.68 12.88 -6.25
N GLN A 75 -1.61 12.85 -5.29
CA GLN A 75 -2.26 11.61 -4.84
C GLN A 75 -3.21 11.04 -5.90
N LEU A 76 -3.87 11.91 -6.67
CA LEU A 76 -4.69 11.50 -7.80
C LEU A 76 -3.82 10.89 -8.90
N ASN A 77 -2.71 11.54 -9.24
CA ASN A 77 -1.79 11.06 -10.26
C ASN A 77 -1.21 9.69 -9.89
N ASP A 78 -0.73 9.53 -8.65
CA ASP A 78 -0.28 8.24 -8.11
C ASP A 78 -1.33 7.13 -8.34
N ALA A 79 -2.61 7.43 -8.08
CA ALA A 79 -3.65 6.44 -8.20
C ALA A 79 -4.03 6.09 -9.64
N VAL A 80 -4.00 7.07 -10.54
CA VAL A 80 -4.21 6.85 -11.98
C VAL A 80 -3.08 6.01 -12.54
N GLU A 81 -1.83 6.35 -12.21
CA GLU A 81 -0.64 5.60 -12.64
C GLU A 81 -0.65 4.16 -12.09
N ALA A 82 -1.14 3.96 -10.87
CA ALA A 82 -1.23 2.64 -10.26
C ALA A 82 -2.06 1.64 -11.09
N ALA A 83 -3.08 2.11 -11.81
CA ALA A 83 -3.93 1.26 -12.63
C ALA A 83 -3.19 0.63 -13.82
N GLY A 84 -2.05 1.21 -14.23
CA GLY A 84 -1.20 0.69 -15.29
C GLY A 84 -0.06 -0.22 -14.81
N ILE A 85 0.13 -0.37 -13.50
CA ILE A 85 1.24 -1.15 -12.95
C ILE A 85 0.89 -2.64 -13.00
N ASN A 86 1.64 -3.41 -13.80
CA ASN A 86 1.60 -4.87 -13.74
C ASN A 86 2.58 -5.39 -12.68
N LEU A 87 2.05 -6.04 -11.65
CA LEU A 87 2.87 -6.69 -10.63
C LEU A 87 3.24 -8.10 -11.10
N SER A 88 4.52 -8.45 -11.01
CA SER A 88 4.96 -9.84 -11.26
C SER A 88 4.49 -10.76 -10.13
N LEU A 89 4.35 -12.06 -10.41
CA LEU A 89 3.96 -13.06 -9.40
C LEU A 89 4.83 -13.00 -8.13
N PRO A 90 6.17 -12.90 -8.20
CA PRO A 90 7.00 -12.76 -7.00
C PRO A 90 6.68 -11.50 -6.18
N MET A 91 6.31 -10.40 -6.84
CA MET A 91 5.92 -9.17 -6.13
C MET A 91 4.58 -9.32 -5.41
N ILE A 92 3.62 -9.98 -6.05
CA ILE A 92 2.32 -10.29 -5.45
C ILE A 92 2.50 -11.22 -4.25
N GLU A 93 3.28 -12.29 -4.40
CA GLU A 93 3.60 -13.23 -3.30
C GLU A 93 4.27 -12.51 -2.13
N LEU A 94 5.21 -11.60 -2.42
CA LEU A 94 5.86 -10.79 -1.40
C LEU A 94 4.87 -9.88 -0.66
N LEU A 95 3.89 -9.31 -1.36
CA LEU A 95 2.84 -8.47 -0.76
C LEU A 95 1.79 -9.28 0.00
N ASN A 96 1.57 -10.53 -0.40
CA ASN A 96 0.72 -11.49 0.32
C ASN A 96 1.38 -12.02 1.61
N ALA A 97 2.64 -11.67 1.87
CA ALA A 97 3.38 -12.14 3.03
C ALA A 97 2.58 -11.93 4.33
N GLY A 98 2.19 -13.06 4.94
CA GLY A 98 1.50 -13.13 6.22
C GLY A 98 -0.01 -13.34 6.18
N GLU A 99 -0.64 -13.46 5.01
CA GLU A 99 -2.03 -13.96 4.95
C GLU A 99 -2.06 -15.46 5.32
N PRO A 100 -2.89 -15.88 6.29
CA PRO A 100 -3.23 -17.29 6.44
C PRO A 100 -4.16 -17.66 5.27
N TRP A 101 -3.73 -18.65 4.48
CA TRP A 101 -4.54 -19.28 3.44
C TRP A 101 -5.81 -19.94 4.02
#